data_AF-A0A932YPE7-F1
#
_entry.id   AF-A0A932YPE7-F1
#
_cell.length_a   1.000
_cell.length_b   1.000
_cell.length_c   1.000
_cell.angle_alpha   90.00
_cell.angle_beta   90.00
_cell.angle_gamma   90.00
#
_symmetry.space_group_name_H-M   'P 1'
#
loop_
_entity.id
_entity.type
_entity.pdbx_description
1 polymer ?
#
loop_
_entity_poly.entity_id
_entity_poly.type
_entity_poly.pdbx_seq_one_letter_code
_entity_poly.pdbx_strand_id
1 'polypeptide(L)'
;MFVSKRVIKKRKNRKKAIVIGLVVLTALFATCVAAYFWLVSQRPLYISPLAFSGGSVRDVLFDTDSSEDAVKRSLARHAVAYERIQSSSDSAILVTLKSGEEVVMSKTRNLDEQISSLQLILSRLTMEGKRISQLDLRYDKPVVKFRQI
;
A
#
# COMPACT_ATOMS: atom_id res chain seq x y z
N MET A 1 33.62 -79.25 -32.56
CA MET A 1 32.46 -78.51 -33.12
C MET A 1 31.60 -78.02 -31.96
N PHE A 2 31.71 -76.76 -31.52
CA PHE A 2 30.79 -76.15 -30.54
C PHE A 2 30.63 -74.66 -30.84
N VAL A 3 29.46 -74.26 -31.31
CA VAL A 3 29.09 -72.87 -31.64
C VAL A 3 28.32 -72.26 -30.48
N SER A 4 28.75 -71.08 -30.05
CA SER A 4 28.28 -70.42 -28.83
C SER A 4 26.91 -69.74 -29.00
N LYS A 5 25.96 -70.12 -28.13
CA LYS A 5 24.64 -69.45 -27.96
C LYS A 5 24.67 -68.52 -26.74
N ARG A 6 25.31 -67.34 -26.81
CA ARG A 6 25.25 -66.34 -25.71
C ARG A 6 25.28 -64.87 -26.16
N VAL A 7 24.38 -64.44 -27.05
CA VAL A 7 24.31 -63.00 -27.42
C VAL A 7 22.92 -62.35 -27.24
N ILE A 8 21.85 -63.12 -27.04
CA ILE A 8 20.49 -62.57 -27.20
C ILE A 8 19.93 -61.88 -25.92
N LYS A 9 20.43 -62.17 -24.70
CA LYS A 9 19.87 -61.59 -23.46
C LYS A 9 20.29 -60.13 -23.17
N LYS A 10 21.39 -59.61 -23.74
CA LYS A 10 21.89 -58.24 -23.47
C LYS A 10 21.06 -57.12 -24.12
N ARG A 11 20.27 -57.42 -25.16
CA ARG A 11 19.49 -56.42 -25.91
C ARG A 11 18.21 -55.96 -25.17
N LYS A 12 17.60 -56.83 -24.36
CA LYS A 12 16.34 -56.54 -23.63
C LYS A 12 16.56 -55.61 -22.43
N ASN A 13 17.70 -55.74 -21.74
CA ASN A 13 18.03 -54.89 -20.60
C ASN A 13 18.51 -53.49 -21.01
N ARG A 14 19.10 -53.34 -22.21
CA ARG A 14 19.43 -52.02 -22.77
C ARG A 14 18.19 -51.17 -23.07
N LYS A 15 17.12 -51.77 -23.60
CA LYS A 15 15.84 -51.04 -23.83
C LYS A 15 15.22 -50.57 -22.51
N LYS A 16 15.27 -51.39 -21.45
CA LYS A 16 14.81 -50.98 -20.11
C LYS A 16 15.66 -49.85 -19.53
N ALA A 17 16.98 -49.91 -19.69
CA ALA A 17 17.87 -48.84 -19.24
C ALA A 17 17.63 -47.51 -19.98
N ILE A 18 17.35 -47.57 -21.29
CA ILE A 18 17.00 -46.38 -22.08
C ILE A 18 15.66 -45.79 -21.60
N VAL A 19 14.64 -46.62 -21.36
CA VAL A 19 13.34 -46.15 -20.86
C VAL A 19 13.47 -45.52 -19.47
N ILE A 20 14.21 -46.14 -18.56
CA ILE A 20 14.47 -45.58 -17.21
C ILE A 20 15.22 -44.25 -17.33
N GLY A 21 16.24 -44.17 -18.19
CA GLY A 21 16.97 -42.93 -18.43
C GLY A 21 16.07 -41.82 -18.97
N LEU A 22 15.14 -42.14 -19.87
CA LEU A 22 14.19 -41.18 -20.43
C LEU A 22 13.22 -40.67 -19.35
N VAL A 23 12.71 -41.55 -18.48
CA VAL A 23 11.86 -41.16 -17.35
C VAL A 23 12.61 -40.24 -16.37
N VAL A 24 13.86 -40.58 -16.02
CA VAL A 24 14.69 -39.74 -15.13
C VAL A 24 14.97 -38.38 -15.76
N LEU A 25 15.26 -38.33 -17.07
CA LEU A 25 15.48 -37.08 -17.79
C LEU A 25 14.23 -36.20 -17.78
N THR A 26 13.05 -36.78 -18.02
CA THR A 26 11.78 -36.03 -17.97
C THR A 26 11.46 -35.52 -16.57
N ALA A 27 11.78 -36.30 -15.53
CA ALA A 27 11.58 -35.88 -14.15
C ALA A 27 12.50 -34.71 -13.78
N LEU A 28 13.78 -34.76 -14.18
CA LEU A 28 14.74 -33.67 -14.01
C LEU A 28 14.33 -32.40 -14.76
N PHE A 29 13.83 -32.55 -15.99
CA PHE A 29 13.35 -31.40 -16.75
C PHE A 29 12.14 -30.75 -16.09
N ALA A 30 11.18 -31.55 -15.61
CA ALA A 30 10.01 -31.05 -14.90
C ALA A 30 10.38 -30.32 -13.60
N THR A 31 11.36 -30.83 -12.82
CA THR A 31 11.82 -30.14 -11.60
C THR A 31 12.54 -28.83 -11.91
N CYS A 32 13.35 -28.78 -12.97
CA CYS A 32 13.97 -27.52 -13.42
C CYS A 32 12.93 -26.48 -13.85
N VAL A 33 11.89 -26.88 -14.58
CA VAL A 33 10.80 -25.97 -15.00
C VAL A 33 10.02 -25.46 -13.78
N ALA A 34 9.71 -26.33 -12.82
CA ALA A 34 9.03 -25.93 -11.59
C ALA A 34 9.87 -24.95 -10.75
N ALA A 35 11.17 -25.20 -10.62
CA ALA A 35 12.10 -24.31 -9.91
C ALA A 35 12.22 -22.94 -10.62
N TYR A 36 12.27 -22.93 -11.95
CA TYR A 36 12.27 -21.71 -12.75
C TYR A 36 10.99 -20.89 -12.53
N PHE A 37 9.81 -21.55 -12.59
CA PHE A 37 8.53 -20.89 -12.33
C PHE A 37 8.43 -20.36 -10.90
N TRP A 38 8.93 -21.09 -9.91
CA TRP A 38 8.96 -20.63 -8.53
C TRP A 38 9.84 -19.39 -8.36
N LEU A 39 11.01 -19.37 -9.01
CA LEU A 39 11.94 -18.24 -8.97
C LEU A 39 11.37 -17.00 -9.69
N VAL A 40 10.75 -17.16 -10.86
CA VAL A 40 10.12 -16.06 -11.61
C VAL A 40 8.81 -15.58 -10.96
N SER A 41 8.15 -16.44 -10.19
CA SER A 41 6.96 -16.07 -9.40
C SER A 41 7.31 -15.22 -8.17
N GLN A 42 8.59 -15.12 -7.80
CA GLN A 42 9.06 -14.07 -6.90
C GLN A 42 9.12 -12.72 -7.65
N ARG A 43 7.97 -12.27 -8.16
CA ARG A 43 7.85 -10.90 -8.66
C ARG A 43 8.07 -9.98 -7.46
N PRO A 44 8.97 -8.99 -7.55
CA PRO A 44 9.02 -7.96 -6.51
C PRO A 44 7.65 -7.30 -6.46
N LEU A 45 7.01 -7.33 -5.28
CA LEU A 45 5.83 -6.52 -5.03
C LEU A 45 6.25 -5.07 -5.28
N TYR A 46 5.81 -4.50 -6.40
CA TYR A 46 5.97 -3.08 -6.69
C TYR A 46 5.05 -2.33 -5.72
N ILE A 47 5.57 -2.04 -4.53
CA ILE A 47 4.92 -1.17 -3.57
C ILE A 47 5.13 0.24 -4.12
N SER A 48 4.11 0.75 -4.82
CA SER A 48 4.04 2.18 -5.12
C SER A 48 3.98 2.92 -3.79
N PRO A 49 4.91 3.83 -3.46
CA PRO A 49 4.93 4.51 -2.16
C PRO A 49 3.79 5.54 -1.97
N LEU A 50 2.73 5.49 -2.78
CA LEU A 50 1.64 6.49 -2.79
C LEU A 50 0.22 5.90 -2.84
N ALA A 51 0.03 4.60 -2.65
CA ALA A 51 -1.32 4.02 -2.58
C ALA A 51 -1.38 2.90 -1.54
N PHE A 52 -1.37 3.27 -0.26
CA PHE A 52 -1.83 2.39 0.81
C PHE A 52 -2.97 3.07 1.57
N SER A 53 -4.18 2.96 1.02
CA SER A 53 -5.42 3.10 1.78
C SER A 53 -6.48 2.13 1.27
N GLY A 54 -6.10 0.84 1.29
CA GLY A 54 -7.03 -0.27 1.14
C GLY A 54 -7.08 -1.08 2.43
N GLY A 55 -7.97 -0.69 3.36
CA GLY A 55 -8.31 -1.46 4.57
C GLY A 55 -7.42 -1.15 5.78
N SER A 56 -7.93 -0.76 6.95
CA SER A 56 -9.13 -1.25 7.62
C SER A 56 -9.91 -0.11 8.28
N VAL A 57 -11.12 0.14 7.78
CA VAL A 57 -12.19 0.75 8.59
C VAL A 57 -12.58 -0.30 9.62
N ARG A 58 -11.82 -0.34 10.71
CA ARG A 58 -12.27 -1.00 11.94
C ARG A 58 -13.04 0.09 12.67
N ASP A 59 -14.34 -0.16 12.85
CA ASP A 59 -15.24 0.63 13.70
C ASP A 59 -14.52 1.08 14.97
N VAL A 60 -14.06 2.32 14.99
CA VAL A 60 -13.76 3.01 16.24
C VAL A 60 -15.05 3.71 16.60
N LEU A 61 -15.83 2.98 17.39
CA LEU A 61 -16.93 3.46 18.19
C LEU A 61 -16.68 4.90 18.64
N PHE A 62 -17.69 5.73 18.41
CA PHE A 62 -17.79 7.11 18.83
C PHE A 62 -17.43 7.26 20.31
N ASP A 63 -16.19 7.65 20.57
CA ASP A 63 -15.77 8.23 21.83
C ASP A 63 -15.17 9.59 21.47
N THR A 64 -15.97 10.64 21.69
CA THR A 64 -15.70 12.02 21.21
C THR A 64 -14.33 12.53 21.66
N ASP A 65 -13.84 12.06 22.81
CA ASP A 65 -12.53 12.40 23.36
C ASP A 65 -11.36 11.72 22.63
N SER A 66 -11.56 10.51 22.10
CA SER A 66 -10.53 9.78 21.35
C SER A 66 -10.22 10.43 20.00
N SER A 67 -11.22 11.07 19.40
CA SER A 67 -11.12 11.65 18.06
C SER A 67 -10.20 12.87 18.02
N GLU A 68 -10.24 13.71 19.05
CA GLU A 68 -9.36 14.88 19.13
C GLU A 68 -7.91 14.48 19.35
N ASP A 69 -7.65 13.49 20.21
CA ASP A 69 -6.30 13.02 20.48
C ASP A 69 -5.67 12.29 19.29
N ALA A 70 -6.47 11.56 18.51
CA ALA A 70 -6.04 10.99 17.24
C ALA A 70 -5.62 12.08 16.23
N VAL A 71 -6.36 13.19 16.16
CA VAL A 71 -6.00 14.35 15.32
C VAL A 71 -4.74 15.02 15.84
N LYS A 72 -4.61 15.28 17.14
CA LYS A 72 -3.40 15.88 17.74
C LYS A 72 -2.16 15.07 17.41
N ARG A 73 -2.21 13.74 17.58
CA ARG A 73 -1.09 12.84 17.25
C ARG A 73 -0.74 12.88 15.76
N SER A 74 -1.75 12.90 14.90
CA SER A 74 -1.54 12.89 13.46
C SER A 74 -0.99 14.24 12.95
N LEU A 75 -1.45 15.37 13.51
CA LEU A 75 -0.89 16.69 13.24
C LEU A 75 0.56 16.81 13.71
N ALA A 76 0.86 16.31 14.90
CA ALA A 76 2.21 16.29 15.45
C ALA A 76 3.18 15.47 14.59
N ARG A 77 2.74 14.30 14.10
CA ARG A 77 3.54 13.44 13.20
C ARG A 77 3.90 14.14 11.89
N HIS A 78 3.01 14.97 11.35
CA HIS A 78 3.24 15.71 10.10
C HIS A 78 3.83 17.12 10.32
N ALA A 79 4.27 17.43 11.54
CA ALA A 79 4.82 18.73 11.92
C ALA A 79 3.91 19.93 11.58
N VAL A 80 2.58 19.74 11.62
CA VAL A 80 1.60 20.80 11.37
C VAL A 80 1.27 21.51 12.69
N ALA A 81 1.56 22.81 12.75
CA ALA A 81 1.32 23.61 13.95
C ALA A 81 -0.15 24.08 14.03
N TYR A 82 -0.84 23.70 15.10
CA TYR A 82 -2.23 24.10 15.38
C TYR A 82 -2.33 24.97 16.65
N GLU A 83 -3.39 25.77 16.72
CA GLU A 83 -3.74 26.59 17.87
C GLU A 83 -4.90 25.98 18.65
N ARG A 84 -5.97 25.59 17.95
CA ARG A 84 -7.20 25.06 18.56
C ARG A 84 -7.78 23.93 17.72
N ILE A 85 -8.33 22.92 18.40
CA ILE A 85 -9.12 21.85 17.79
C ILE A 85 -10.50 21.91 18.43
N GLN A 86 -11.54 21.82 17.62
CA GLN A 86 -12.93 21.76 18.06
C GLN A 86 -13.62 20.60 17.36
N SER A 87 -14.14 19.67 18.15
CA SER A 87 -14.99 18.59 17.67
C SER A 87 -16.42 19.14 17.43
N SER A 88 -16.89 19.09 16.18
CA SER A 88 -18.29 19.41 15.87
C SER A 88 -19.15 18.14 15.95
N SER A 89 -20.45 18.30 16.28
CA SER A 89 -21.42 17.20 16.40
C SER A 89 -21.60 16.42 15.10
N ASP A 90 -21.41 17.08 13.95
CA ASP A 90 -21.81 16.58 12.64
C ASP A 90 -20.67 15.85 11.90
N SER A 91 -19.94 14.96 12.58
CA SER A 91 -18.83 14.19 11.99
C SER A 91 -17.67 15.02 11.41
N ALA A 92 -17.57 16.29 11.79
CA ALA A 92 -16.52 17.21 11.37
C ALA A 92 -15.62 17.62 12.55
N ILE A 93 -14.35 17.88 12.25
CA ILE A 93 -13.38 18.45 13.18
C ILE A 93 -12.89 19.76 12.59
N LEU A 94 -12.99 20.83 13.36
CA LEU A 94 -12.47 22.15 13.04
C LEU A 94 -11.09 22.29 13.69
N VAL A 95 -10.09 22.61 12.88
CA VAL A 95 -8.72 22.85 13.33
C VAL A 95 -8.33 24.26 12.93
N THR A 96 -8.01 25.10 13.91
CA THR A 96 -7.41 26.41 13.68
C THR A 96 -5.90 26.25 13.69
N LEU A 97 -5.25 26.58 12.58
CA LEU A 97 -3.78 26.55 12.46
C LEU A 97 -3.16 27.74 13.20
N LYS A 98 -1.88 27.63 13.59
CA LYS A 98 -1.17 28.76 14.23
C LYS A 98 -1.07 30.02 13.35
N SER A 99 -1.13 29.84 12.04
CA SER A 99 -1.15 30.92 11.04
C SER A 99 -2.53 31.58 10.91
N GLY A 100 -3.54 31.05 11.61
CA GLY A 100 -4.88 31.62 11.72
C GLY A 100 -5.86 31.14 10.64
N GLU A 101 -5.49 30.16 9.81
CA GLU A 101 -6.42 29.56 8.85
C GLU A 101 -7.27 28.45 9.50
N GLU A 102 -8.50 28.32 9.05
CA GLU A 102 -9.44 27.30 9.53
C GLU A 102 -9.43 26.08 8.59
N VAL A 103 -9.21 24.90 9.15
CA VAL A 103 -9.23 23.64 8.41
C VAL A 103 -10.40 22.79 8.91
N VAL A 104 -11.26 22.36 7.99
CA VAL A 104 -12.36 21.44 8.27
C VAL A 104 -11.95 20.03 7.83
N MET A 105 -11.92 19.10 8.77
CA MET A 105 -11.59 17.69 8.54
C MET A 105 -12.82 16.81 8.76
N SER A 106 -12.91 15.71 8.03
CA SER A 106 -13.93 14.68 8.23
C SER A 106 -13.44 13.63 9.22
N LYS A 107 -14.29 13.28 10.19
CA LYS A 107 -14.06 12.15 11.11
C LYS A 107 -14.20 10.79 10.43
N THR A 108 -14.95 10.72 9.33
CA THR A 108 -15.27 9.46 8.64
C THR A 108 -14.22 9.04 7.61
N ARG A 109 -13.32 9.95 7.25
CA ARG A 109 -12.22 9.70 6.30
C ARG A 109 -10.91 9.49 7.05
N ASN A 110 -9.93 8.91 6.36
CA ASN A 110 -8.60 8.71 6.91
C ASN A 110 -7.96 10.07 7.28
N LEU A 111 -7.60 10.24 8.55
CA LEU A 111 -7.01 11.47 9.07
C LEU A 111 -5.59 11.71 8.52
N ASP A 112 -4.80 10.66 8.37
CA ASP A 112 -3.41 10.78 7.89
C ASP A 112 -3.37 11.23 6.43
N GLU A 113 -4.31 10.76 5.59
CA GLU A 113 -4.44 11.23 4.20
C GLU A 113 -4.91 12.69 4.12
N GLN A 114 -5.86 13.09 4.97
CA GLN A 114 -6.33 14.47 5.04
C GLN A 114 -5.20 15.40 5.46
N ILE A 115 -4.39 15.03 6.46
CA ILE A 115 -3.28 15.85 6.95
C ILE A 115 -2.13 15.90 5.93
N SER A 116 -1.85 14.79 5.25
CA SER A 116 -0.89 14.78 4.13
C SER A 116 -1.32 15.72 3.01
N SER A 117 -2.63 15.71 2.68
CA SER A 117 -3.21 16.63 1.70
C SER A 117 -3.13 18.08 2.15
N LEU A 118 -3.43 18.35 3.43
CA LEU A 118 -3.27 19.67 4.04
C LEU A 118 -1.85 20.20 3.85
N GLN A 119 -0.84 19.41 4.21
CA GLN A 119 0.57 19.80 4.12
C GLN A 119 0.97 20.14 2.68
N LEU A 120 0.57 19.31 1.72
CA LEU A 120 0.83 19.56 0.30
C LEU A 120 0.16 20.84 -0.19
N ILE A 121 -1.10 21.07 0.18
CA ILE A 121 -1.86 22.25 -0.22
C ILE A 121 -1.23 23.51 0.38
N LEU A 122 -0.95 23.51 1.69
CA LEU A 122 -0.29 24.63 2.36
C LEU A 122 1.06 24.95 1.71
N SER A 123 1.90 23.95 1.46
CA SER A 123 3.20 24.13 0.82
C SER A 123 3.08 24.80 -0.55
N ARG A 124 2.15 24.35 -1.40
CA ARG A 124 1.91 24.95 -2.72
C ARG A 124 1.42 26.38 -2.62
N LEU A 125 0.46 26.65 -1.74
CA LEU A 125 -0.11 27.98 -1.57
C LEU A 125 0.90 28.97 -1.00
N THR A 126 1.78 28.53 -0.09
CA THR A 126 2.91 29.34 0.39
C THR A 126 3.87 29.69 -0.74
N MET A 127 4.22 28.74 -1.63
CA MET A 127 5.06 29.01 -2.79
C MET A 127 4.40 29.98 -3.79
N GLU A 128 3.08 29.91 -3.93
CA GLU A 128 2.30 30.85 -4.76
C GLU A 128 2.06 32.21 -4.09
N GLY A 129 2.45 32.39 -2.82
CA GLY A 129 2.22 33.61 -2.05
C GLY A 129 0.74 33.88 -1.72
N LYS A 130 -0.14 32.87 -1.85
CA LYS A 130 -1.58 33.01 -1.57
C LYS A 130 -1.89 32.67 -0.12
N ARG A 131 -2.66 33.53 0.54
CA ARG A 131 -3.16 33.30 1.90
C ARG A 131 -4.60 32.77 1.85
N ILE A 132 -4.85 31.68 2.56
CA ILE A 132 -6.19 31.10 2.67
C ILE A 132 -6.86 31.57 3.95
N SER A 133 -8.18 31.63 3.93
CA SER A 133 -9.01 31.83 5.11
C SER A 133 -9.52 30.49 5.65
N GLN A 134 -9.93 29.60 4.75
CA GLN A 134 -10.52 28.31 5.10
C GLN A 134 -10.12 27.22 4.10
N LEU A 135 -9.87 26.01 4.61
CA LEU A 135 -9.66 24.80 3.81
C LEU A 135 -10.62 23.70 4.27
N ASP A 136 -11.44 23.18 3.35
CA ASP A 136 -12.34 22.05 3.64
C ASP A 136 -11.83 20.78 2.97
N LEU A 137 -11.42 19.81 3.80
CA LEU A 137 -10.85 18.52 3.42
C LEU A 137 -11.88 17.38 3.48
N ARG A 138 -13.15 17.68 3.73
CA ARG A 138 -14.20 16.65 3.84
C ARG A 138 -14.54 16.00 2.49
N TYR A 139 -14.18 16.64 1.39
CA TYR A 139 -14.48 16.22 0.02
C TYR A 139 -13.27 15.60 -0.68
N ASP A 140 -13.49 14.79 -1.72
CA ASP A 140 -12.40 14.25 -2.55
C ASP A 140 -11.56 15.33 -3.22
N LYS A 141 -12.20 16.44 -3.58
CA LYS A 141 -11.54 17.64 -4.08
C LYS A 141 -11.62 18.70 -2.98
N PRO A 142 -10.49 19.03 -2.33
CA PRO A 142 -10.49 19.95 -1.21
C PRO A 142 -10.91 21.35 -1.67
N VAL A 143 -11.74 22.01 -0.87
CA VAL A 143 -12.28 23.35 -1.19
C VAL A 143 -11.46 24.39 -0.44
N VAL A 144 -10.88 25.33 -1.19
CA VAL A 144 -10.05 26.40 -0.65
C VAL A 144 -10.83 27.72 -0.73
N LYS A 145 -10.95 28.42 0.39
CA LYS A 145 -11.38 29.83 0.40
C LYS A 145 -10.17 30.71 0.65
N PHE A 146 -10.01 31.71 -0.21
CA PHE A 146 -8.96 32.71 -0.10
C PHE A 146 -9.44 33.90 0.71
N ARG A 147 -8.52 34.51 1.47
CA ARG A 147 -8.79 35.81 2.08
C ARG A 147 -8.81 36.84 0.95
N GLN A 148 -9.94 37.54 0.78
CA GLN A 148 -9.97 38.71 -0.10
C GLN A 148 -9.07 39.78 0.53
N ILE A 149 -8.12 40.26 -0.26
CA ILE A 149 -7.24 41.38 0.08
C ILE A 149 -7.95 42.66 -0.33
#